data_AF-A0AAV6R8D9-F1
#
_entry.id   AF-A0AAV6R8D9-F1
#
_cell.length_a   1.000
_cell.length_b   1.000
_cell.length_c   1.000
_cell.angle_alpha   90.00
_cell.angle_beta   90.00
_cell.angle_gamma   90.00
#
_symmetry.space_group_name_H-M   'P 1'
#
loop_
_entity.id
_entity.type
_entity.pdbx_description
1 polymer ?
#
loop_
_entity_poly.entity_id
_entity_poly.type
_entity_poly.pdbx_seq_one_letter_code
_entity_poly.pdbx_strand_id
1 'polypeptide(L)'
;MSACVFAFILTLSALSRATVESGFVSPPTNVRLTSYNMNLVLRWSPPEGAASNLLYSTEYRTSVTEYSVGFVNISTLECDFTRLSHLFISEHGKYFGRVRAQVGSESSAWVESNNITLDKDTIIGSPNVSLISSGATIEVSIKDPVFAISALRNVYIYATYNITYWKHSQPEKARHISNIKQNPFVLNDLDPWTKYCVQVQINTERNPIPSKPSGIVCERTTNEEEADWVPALVSLIFSVAAMALVVIAVVYRKSISNILCPKDALPQHFKEYLLTPHKVSIITDDTSEDGSPLEATKMTCSKQLDVTVFVDGRTRDLTASEEQ
;
A
#
# COMPACT_ATOMS: atom_id res chain seq x y z
N MET A 1 -106.39 -1.08 -50.83
CA MET A 1 -106.16 -0.19 -49.68
C MET A 1 -105.82 -1.08 -48.49
N SER A 2 -104.65 -1.12 -47.86
CA SER A 2 -103.41 -0.38 -47.98
C SER A 2 -102.32 -1.29 -47.42
N ALA A 3 -101.48 -1.83 -48.30
CA ALA A 3 -100.18 -2.38 -47.92
C ALA A 3 -99.23 -1.17 -47.94
N CYS A 4 -98.86 -0.63 -46.78
CA CYS A 4 -97.78 0.37 -46.61
C CYS A 4 -97.67 0.88 -45.16
N VAL A 5 -97.65 -0.01 -44.16
CA VAL A 5 -97.33 0.41 -42.77
C VAL A 5 -96.42 -0.60 -42.07
N PHE A 6 -95.31 -1.01 -42.68
CA PHE A 6 -94.22 -1.71 -41.96
C PHE A 6 -92.86 -1.53 -42.66
N ALA A 7 -92.56 -0.31 -43.12
CA ALA A 7 -91.29 -0.02 -43.79
C ALA A 7 -90.77 1.38 -43.44
N PHE A 8 -90.56 1.66 -42.15
CA PHE A 8 -89.73 2.78 -41.68
C PHE A 8 -88.97 2.43 -40.38
N ILE A 9 -88.46 1.19 -40.30
CA ILE A 9 -87.29 0.89 -39.47
C ILE A 9 -86.15 0.63 -40.47
N LEU A 10 -85.69 1.71 -41.10
CA LEU A 10 -84.49 1.71 -41.93
C LEU A 10 -83.28 1.56 -41.01
N THR A 11 -82.83 0.30 -40.88
CA THR A 11 -81.42 -0.08 -40.94
C THR A 11 -80.43 0.83 -40.21
N LEU A 12 -80.45 0.82 -38.88
CA LEU A 12 -79.22 0.95 -38.08
C LEU A 12 -78.61 -0.44 -37.91
N SER A 13 -78.24 -1.07 -39.04
CA SER A 13 -77.41 -2.26 -39.02
C SER A 13 -76.00 -1.83 -38.63
N ALA A 14 -75.66 -2.10 -37.37
CA ALA A 14 -74.33 -2.25 -36.82
C ALA A 14 -73.18 -2.01 -37.82
N LEU A 15 -72.78 -0.75 -37.99
CA LEU A 15 -71.36 -0.46 -38.00
C LEU A 15 -70.90 -0.70 -36.55
N SER A 16 -70.69 -1.96 -36.20
CA SER A 16 -69.60 -2.30 -35.30
C SER A 16 -68.38 -1.68 -35.95
N ARG A 17 -68.10 -0.44 -35.54
CA ARG A 17 -66.80 0.18 -35.70
C ARG A 17 -65.88 -0.85 -35.08
N ALA A 18 -65.27 -1.68 -35.91
CA ALA A 18 -64.01 -2.28 -35.56
C ALA A 18 -63.16 -1.05 -35.25
N THR A 19 -63.09 -0.71 -33.97
CA THR A 19 -61.92 -0.03 -33.46
C THR A 19 -60.81 -0.98 -33.86
N VAL A 20 -60.18 -0.67 -34.99
CA VAL A 20 -58.78 -1.00 -35.16
C VAL A 20 -58.17 -0.38 -33.93
N GLU A 21 -57.95 -1.21 -32.90
CA GLU A 21 -56.92 -0.93 -31.92
C GLU A 21 -55.66 -0.82 -32.78
N SER A 22 -55.39 0.40 -33.28
CA SER A 22 -54.07 0.78 -33.73
C SER A 22 -53.22 0.50 -32.52
N GLY A 23 -52.39 -0.52 -32.62
CA GLY A 23 -51.71 -1.14 -31.50
C GLY A 23 -50.87 -0.09 -30.82
N PHE A 24 -51.40 0.50 -29.75
CA PHE A 24 -50.64 1.51 -29.03
C PHE A 24 -49.47 0.80 -28.38
N VAL A 25 -48.28 0.98 -28.94
CA VAL A 25 -47.06 0.45 -28.36
C VAL A 25 -46.95 1.05 -26.97
N SER A 26 -47.02 0.18 -25.96
CA SER A 26 -46.98 0.62 -24.57
C SER A 26 -45.61 1.24 -24.27
N PRO A 27 -45.55 2.32 -23.47
CA PRO A 27 -44.29 2.99 -23.19
C PRO A 27 -43.40 2.16 -22.24
N PRO A 28 -42.06 2.30 -22.34
CA PRO A 28 -41.14 1.67 -21.40
C PRO A 28 -41.41 2.08 -19.94
N THR A 29 -41.07 1.21 -19.00
CA THR A 29 -41.23 1.46 -17.57
C THR A 29 -39.88 1.57 -16.88
N ASN A 30 -39.84 2.02 -15.62
CA ASN A 30 -38.61 2.12 -14.81
C ASN A 30 -37.44 2.87 -15.49
N VAL A 31 -37.74 3.91 -16.26
CA VAL A 31 -36.74 4.71 -16.97
C VAL A 31 -35.90 5.50 -15.95
N ARG A 32 -34.60 5.22 -15.89
CA ARG A 32 -33.67 5.86 -14.94
C ARG A 32 -32.37 6.22 -15.60
N LEU A 33 -31.89 7.42 -15.28
CA LEU A 33 -30.57 7.90 -15.65
C LEU A 33 -29.66 7.77 -14.42
N THR A 34 -28.52 7.11 -14.62
CA THR A 34 -27.56 6.83 -13.54
C THR A 34 -26.17 7.28 -13.96
N SER A 35 -25.34 7.63 -12.99
CA SER A 35 -23.95 7.96 -13.22
C SER A 35 -23.03 7.22 -12.25
N TYR A 36 -21.99 6.57 -12.78
CA TYR A 36 -20.96 5.91 -12.00
C TYR A 36 -19.59 6.29 -12.55
N ASN A 37 -18.72 6.89 -11.74
CA ASN A 37 -17.44 7.44 -12.20
C ASN A 37 -17.59 8.34 -13.45
N MET A 38 -18.59 9.22 -13.44
CA MET A 38 -18.99 10.06 -14.58
C MET A 38 -19.47 9.31 -15.83
N ASN A 39 -19.64 8.00 -15.79
CA ASN A 39 -20.32 7.25 -16.85
C ASN A 39 -21.83 7.42 -16.74
N LEU A 40 -22.42 8.21 -17.64
CA LEU A 40 -23.85 8.48 -17.75
C LEU A 40 -24.58 7.40 -18.57
N VAL A 41 -25.43 6.60 -17.90
CA VAL A 41 -26.15 5.47 -18.51
C VAL A 41 -27.65 5.58 -18.24
N LEU A 42 -28.45 5.54 -19.31
CA LEU A 42 -29.91 5.45 -19.28
C LEU A 42 -30.34 3.98 -19.29
N ARG A 43 -31.26 3.58 -18.40
CA ARG A 43 -31.78 2.22 -18.27
C ARG A 43 -33.30 2.23 -18.20
N TRP A 44 -33.94 1.18 -18.68
CA TRP A 44 -35.39 1.02 -18.63
C TRP A 44 -35.79 -0.46 -18.57
N SER A 45 -37.07 -0.71 -18.32
CA SER A 45 -37.71 -2.02 -18.41
C SER A 45 -38.68 -2.05 -19.60
N PRO A 46 -38.86 -3.21 -20.24
CA PRO A 46 -39.86 -3.36 -21.28
C PRO A 46 -41.27 -3.14 -20.70
N PRO A 47 -42.24 -2.73 -21.52
CA PRO A 47 -43.65 -2.71 -21.13
C PRO A 47 -44.14 -4.11 -20.72
N GLU A 48 -45.14 -4.19 -19.84
CA GLU A 48 -45.78 -5.46 -19.51
C GLU A 48 -46.46 -6.06 -20.75
N GLY A 49 -46.27 -7.36 -20.97
CA GLY A 49 -46.79 -8.04 -22.18
C GLY A 49 -46.08 -7.65 -23.49
N ALA A 50 -44.89 -7.03 -23.41
CA ALA A 50 -44.13 -6.61 -24.59
C ALA A 50 -43.83 -7.77 -25.55
N ALA A 51 -44.00 -7.50 -26.85
CA ALA A 51 -43.61 -8.40 -27.92
C ALA A 51 -42.07 -8.55 -28.00
N SER A 52 -41.59 -9.69 -28.47
CA SER A 52 -40.14 -9.99 -28.54
C SER A 52 -39.36 -9.15 -29.56
N ASN A 53 -40.05 -8.37 -30.40
CA ASN A 53 -39.48 -7.56 -31.48
C ASN A 53 -39.49 -6.05 -31.18
N LEU A 54 -39.63 -5.64 -29.92
CA LEU A 54 -39.53 -4.23 -29.55
C LEU A 54 -38.11 -3.71 -29.78
N LEU A 55 -38.05 -2.55 -30.43
CA LEU A 55 -36.85 -1.74 -30.52
C LEU A 55 -37.06 -0.46 -29.71
N TYR A 56 -35.96 0.17 -29.31
CA TYR A 56 -35.97 1.38 -28.53
C TYR A 56 -35.19 2.48 -29.25
N SER A 57 -35.68 3.70 -29.08
CA SER A 57 -34.97 4.91 -29.46
C SER A 57 -34.83 5.80 -28.24
N THR A 58 -33.64 6.36 -28.06
CA THR A 58 -33.29 7.19 -26.92
C THR A 58 -32.87 8.57 -27.36
N GLU A 59 -33.13 9.53 -26.50
CA GLU A 59 -32.66 10.91 -26.64
C GLU A 59 -32.14 11.41 -25.31
N TYR A 60 -31.28 12.41 -25.36
CA TYR A 60 -30.74 13.06 -24.18
C TYR A 60 -30.83 14.57 -24.35
N ARG A 61 -30.81 15.30 -23.24
CA ARG A 61 -30.63 16.75 -23.24
C ARG A 61 -29.88 17.21 -22.01
N THR A 62 -29.38 18.42 -22.06
CA THR A 62 -28.91 19.16 -20.89
C THR A 62 -29.98 20.15 -20.42
N SER A 63 -29.76 20.82 -19.29
CA SER A 63 -30.63 21.92 -18.85
C SER A 63 -30.69 23.12 -19.82
N VAL A 64 -29.75 23.23 -20.77
CA VAL A 64 -29.63 24.38 -21.67
C VAL A 64 -29.78 24.00 -23.15
N THR A 65 -30.07 22.73 -23.45
CA THR A 65 -30.21 22.22 -24.83
C THR A 65 -31.54 21.50 -25.01
N GLU A 66 -32.01 21.45 -26.26
CA GLU A 66 -33.12 20.58 -26.64
C GLU A 66 -32.67 19.11 -26.72
N TYR A 67 -33.64 18.21 -26.87
CA TYR A 67 -33.33 16.79 -27.03
C TYR A 67 -32.55 16.52 -28.30
N SER A 68 -31.43 15.85 -28.12
CA SER A 68 -30.57 15.34 -29.18
C SER A 68 -30.70 13.83 -29.28
N VAL A 69 -30.53 13.32 -30.50
CA VAL A 69 -30.61 11.89 -30.78
C VAL A 69 -29.51 11.14 -30.04
N GLY A 70 -29.92 10.13 -29.26
CA GLY A 70 -29.04 9.16 -28.63
C GLY A 70 -28.85 7.94 -29.53
N PHE A 71 -29.31 6.78 -29.06
CA PHE A 71 -29.30 5.53 -29.82
C PHE A 71 -30.67 5.26 -30.43
N VAL A 72 -30.71 4.69 -31.63
CA VAL A 72 -31.94 4.47 -32.40
C VAL A 72 -32.02 3.00 -32.79
N ASN A 73 -33.22 2.43 -32.79
CA ASN A 73 -33.48 1.04 -33.21
C ASN A 73 -32.65 -0.03 -32.46
N ILE A 74 -32.44 0.15 -31.16
CA ILE A 74 -31.68 -0.81 -30.33
C ILE A 74 -32.60 -1.79 -29.61
N SER A 75 -32.14 -3.02 -29.41
CA SER A 75 -32.84 -4.03 -28.60
C SER A 75 -32.35 -4.11 -27.15
N THR A 76 -31.27 -3.39 -26.82
CA THR A 76 -30.74 -3.32 -25.45
C THR A 76 -31.67 -2.51 -24.56
N LEU A 77 -31.63 -2.78 -23.25
CA LEU A 77 -32.42 -2.07 -22.23
C LEU A 77 -31.61 -1.00 -21.50
N GLU A 78 -30.44 -0.68 -22.04
CA GLU A 78 -29.58 0.39 -21.56
C GLU A 78 -28.83 1.09 -22.70
N CYS A 79 -28.52 2.36 -22.48
CA CYS A 79 -27.72 3.23 -23.33
C CYS A 79 -26.64 3.94 -22.52
N ASP A 80 -25.39 3.72 -22.87
CA ASP A 80 -24.26 4.48 -22.35
C ASP A 80 -24.06 5.74 -23.19
N PHE A 81 -24.52 6.88 -22.68
CA PHE A 81 -24.40 8.16 -23.39
C PHE A 81 -22.97 8.67 -23.46
N THR A 82 -22.06 8.22 -22.59
CA THR A 82 -20.65 8.62 -22.66
C THR A 82 -19.92 8.07 -23.88
N ARG A 83 -20.48 7.02 -24.50
CA ARG A 83 -19.95 6.44 -25.75
C ARG A 83 -20.39 7.18 -27.01
N LEU A 84 -21.31 8.14 -26.90
CA LEU A 84 -21.75 8.93 -28.05
C LEU A 84 -20.66 9.92 -28.43
N SER A 85 -20.00 9.68 -29.56
CA SER A 85 -18.88 10.52 -30.03
C SER A 85 -19.25 11.98 -30.29
N HIS A 86 -20.52 12.26 -30.57
CA HIS A 86 -21.04 13.61 -30.81
C HIS A 86 -21.51 14.33 -29.54
N LEU A 87 -21.57 13.63 -28.40
CA LEU A 87 -22.02 14.22 -27.15
C LEU A 87 -20.81 14.73 -26.34
N PHE A 88 -20.70 16.06 -26.25
CA PHE A 88 -19.80 16.67 -25.29
C PHE A 88 -20.42 16.67 -23.89
N ILE A 89 -19.92 15.80 -23.02
CA ILE A 89 -20.36 15.72 -21.61
C ILE A 89 -19.46 16.63 -20.76
N SER A 90 -20.08 17.61 -20.11
CA SER A 90 -19.44 18.46 -19.11
C SER A 90 -19.63 17.86 -17.72
N GLU A 91 -18.57 17.89 -16.92
CA GLU A 91 -18.56 17.34 -15.56
C GLU A 91 -19.53 18.07 -14.61
N HIS A 92 -19.88 19.31 -14.91
CA HIS A 92 -20.83 20.13 -14.15
C HIS A 92 -22.23 20.18 -14.77
N GLY A 93 -22.44 19.41 -15.84
CA GLY A 93 -23.70 19.40 -16.59
C GLY A 93 -24.83 18.68 -15.84
N LYS A 94 -26.04 19.17 -16.06
CA LYS A 94 -27.28 18.52 -15.63
C LYS A 94 -27.97 17.88 -16.83
N TYR A 95 -28.18 16.56 -16.76
CA TYR A 95 -28.61 15.73 -17.87
C TYR A 95 -29.97 15.07 -17.60
N PHE A 96 -30.69 14.84 -18.70
CA PHE A 96 -31.95 14.10 -18.77
C PHE A 96 -31.86 13.12 -19.94
N GLY A 97 -32.46 11.95 -19.78
CA GLY A 97 -32.63 10.99 -20.87
C GLY A 97 -34.10 10.69 -21.08
N ARG A 98 -34.47 10.31 -22.29
CA ARG A 98 -35.80 9.74 -22.56
C ARG A 98 -35.69 8.56 -23.51
N VAL A 99 -36.65 7.66 -23.41
CA VAL A 99 -36.74 6.48 -24.26
C VAL A 99 -38.18 6.27 -24.72
N ARG A 100 -38.33 5.74 -25.92
CA ARG A 100 -39.61 5.22 -26.42
C ARG A 100 -39.41 3.82 -27.00
N ALA A 101 -40.46 3.03 -26.94
CA ALA A 101 -40.55 1.75 -27.62
C ALA A 101 -41.12 1.93 -29.03
N GLN A 102 -40.75 1.05 -29.94
CA GLN A 102 -41.23 1.06 -31.33
C GLN A 102 -41.32 -0.36 -31.89
N VAL A 103 -42.38 -0.59 -32.66
CA VAL A 103 -42.64 -1.85 -33.36
C VAL A 103 -43.08 -1.50 -34.78
N GLY A 104 -42.27 -1.88 -35.77
CA GLY A 104 -42.50 -1.45 -37.15
C GLY A 104 -42.51 0.08 -37.28
N SER A 105 -43.62 0.64 -37.76
CA SER A 105 -43.83 2.10 -37.87
C SER A 105 -44.51 2.73 -36.66
N GLU A 106 -45.03 1.94 -35.72
CA GLU A 106 -45.70 2.45 -34.52
C GLU A 106 -44.69 2.73 -33.40
N SER A 107 -44.89 3.82 -32.67
CA SER A 107 -44.01 4.25 -31.56
C SER A 107 -44.83 4.62 -30.34
N SER A 108 -44.32 4.28 -29.17
CA SER A 108 -44.90 4.70 -27.89
C SER A 108 -44.68 6.20 -27.66
N ALA A 109 -45.38 6.74 -26.66
CA ALA A 109 -45.01 8.01 -26.06
C ALA A 109 -43.57 7.94 -25.51
N TRP A 110 -42.90 9.09 -25.47
CA TRP A 110 -41.61 9.24 -24.82
C TRP A 110 -41.76 9.21 -23.29
N VAL A 111 -40.85 8.51 -22.63
CA VAL A 111 -40.75 8.50 -21.17
C VAL A 111 -39.42 9.10 -20.76
N GLU A 112 -39.47 10.23 -20.05
CA GLU A 112 -38.28 10.90 -19.50
C GLU A 112 -37.84 10.24 -18.20
N SER A 113 -36.53 10.21 -17.96
CA SER A 113 -35.90 9.73 -16.74
C SER A 113 -35.90 10.77 -15.62
N ASN A 114 -35.36 10.40 -14.46
CA ASN A 114 -34.83 11.38 -13.51
C ASN A 114 -33.69 12.21 -14.15
N ASN A 115 -33.32 13.31 -13.49
CA ASN A 115 -32.13 14.08 -13.85
C ASN A 115 -30.92 13.70 -12.99
N ILE A 116 -29.73 13.97 -13.51
CA ILE A 116 -28.43 13.79 -12.85
C ILE A 116 -27.58 15.03 -13.13
N THR A 117 -27.06 15.65 -12.07
CA THR A 117 -25.99 16.66 -12.13
C THR A 117 -24.67 15.94 -11.87
N LEU A 118 -23.80 15.83 -12.86
CA LEU A 118 -22.69 14.87 -12.84
C LEU A 118 -21.75 15.04 -11.64
N ASP A 119 -21.27 16.25 -11.35
CA ASP A 119 -20.38 16.54 -10.21
C ASP A 119 -21.03 16.39 -8.84
N LYS A 120 -22.37 16.32 -8.75
CA LYS A 120 -23.09 16.23 -7.47
C LYS A 120 -23.66 14.84 -7.22
N ASP A 121 -24.11 14.17 -8.27
CA ASP A 121 -24.95 12.97 -8.16
C ASP A 121 -24.27 11.70 -8.67
N THR A 122 -23.07 11.79 -9.28
CA THR A 122 -22.35 10.59 -9.73
C THR A 122 -21.93 9.72 -8.55
N ILE A 123 -22.04 8.40 -8.70
CA ILE A 123 -21.51 7.47 -7.71
C ILE A 123 -20.00 7.36 -7.95
N ILE A 124 -19.20 7.82 -6.98
CA ILE A 124 -17.75 7.68 -7.01
C ILE A 124 -17.38 6.26 -6.57
N GLY A 125 -16.65 5.56 -7.43
CA GLY A 125 -16.17 4.20 -7.19
C GLY A 125 -15.07 4.14 -6.14
N SER A 126 -14.73 2.92 -5.74
CA SER A 126 -13.71 2.66 -4.73
C SER A 126 -12.31 3.06 -5.22
N PRO A 127 -11.50 3.72 -4.39
CA PRO A 127 -10.08 3.88 -4.69
C PRO A 127 -9.34 2.54 -4.58
N ASN A 128 -8.22 2.43 -5.27
CA ASN A 128 -7.30 1.31 -5.07
C ASN A 128 -6.25 1.69 -4.02
N VAL A 129 -5.91 0.77 -3.12
CA VAL A 129 -5.04 1.02 -1.96
C VAL A 129 -3.93 -0.01 -1.96
N SER A 130 -2.70 0.45 -1.74
CA SER A 130 -1.53 -0.40 -1.50
C SER A 130 -0.84 0.03 -0.21
N LEU A 131 -0.37 -0.94 0.55
CA LEU A 131 0.29 -0.73 1.83
C LEU A 131 1.75 -1.18 1.74
N ILE A 132 2.65 -0.43 2.36
CA ILE A 132 4.06 -0.81 2.51
C ILE A 132 4.44 -0.56 3.97
N SER A 133 4.91 -1.59 4.67
CA SER A 133 5.40 -1.46 6.04
C SER A 133 6.87 -1.03 6.07
N SER A 134 7.20 -0.12 6.99
CA SER A 134 8.58 0.21 7.35
C SER A 134 8.68 0.30 8.87
N GLY A 135 9.21 -0.74 9.51
CA GLY A 135 9.21 -0.88 10.96
C GLY A 135 7.82 -0.83 11.57
N ALA A 136 7.64 0.04 12.56
CA ALA A 136 6.38 0.32 13.23
C ALA A 136 5.47 1.32 12.47
N THR A 137 5.69 1.51 11.17
CA THR A 137 4.89 2.41 10.33
C THR A 137 4.36 1.69 9.10
N ILE A 138 3.23 2.17 8.56
CA ILE A 138 2.66 1.70 7.29
C ILE A 138 2.40 2.89 6.39
N GLU A 139 3.06 2.93 5.23
CA GLU A 139 2.73 3.85 4.15
C GLU A 139 1.50 3.36 3.39
N VAL A 140 0.50 4.24 3.26
CA VAL A 140 -0.75 4.04 2.55
C VAL A 140 -0.68 4.83 1.24
N SER A 141 -0.55 4.11 0.14
CA SER A 141 -0.60 4.66 -1.22
C SER A 141 -2.00 4.47 -1.81
N ILE A 142 -2.60 5.56 -2.29
CA ILE A 142 -3.98 5.57 -2.80
C ILE A 142 -3.99 5.95 -4.27
N LYS A 143 -4.71 5.19 -5.11
CA LYS A 143 -4.96 5.52 -6.51
C LYS A 143 -6.44 5.85 -6.69
N ASP A 144 -6.71 7.06 -7.17
CA ASP A 144 -8.07 7.53 -7.46
C ASP A 144 -8.77 6.63 -8.50
N PRO A 145 -10.10 6.44 -8.40
CA PRO A 145 -10.87 5.75 -9.42
C PRO A 145 -10.82 6.48 -10.77
N VAL A 146 -10.85 5.70 -11.85
CA VAL A 146 -10.86 6.23 -13.22
C VAL A 146 -12.27 6.67 -13.59
N PHE A 147 -12.38 7.92 -14.05
CA PHE A 147 -13.63 8.51 -14.53
C PHE A 147 -13.72 8.41 -16.06
N ALA A 148 -14.94 8.29 -16.59
CA ALA A 148 -15.19 8.04 -18.00
C ALA A 148 -14.82 9.23 -18.91
N ILE A 149 -14.97 10.46 -18.42
CA ILE A 149 -14.86 11.68 -19.23
C ILE A 149 -13.75 12.65 -18.78
N SER A 150 -13.20 12.46 -17.58
CA SER A 150 -12.23 13.37 -16.96
C SER A 150 -11.40 12.63 -15.91
N ALA A 151 -10.45 13.30 -15.25
CA ALA A 151 -9.80 12.75 -14.05
C ALA A 151 -10.57 13.19 -12.79
N LEU A 152 -10.59 12.36 -11.74
CA LEU A 152 -11.26 12.71 -10.48
C LEU A 152 -10.81 14.06 -9.94
N ARG A 153 -9.50 14.33 -9.99
CA ARG A 153 -8.88 15.56 -9.49
C ARG A 153 -9.17 16.81 -10.31
N ASN A 154 -9.59 16.66 -11.57
CA ASN A 154 -10.02 17.80 -12.38
C ASN A 154 -11.41 18.29 -11.93
N VAL A 155 -12.27 17.36 -11.51
CA VAL A 155 -13.63 17.68 -11.04
C VAL A 155 -13.64 18.06 -9.57
N TYR A 156 -12.89 17.31 -8.76
CA TYR A 156 -12.84 17.44 -7.30
C TYR A 156 -11.42 17.77 -6.85
N ILE A 157 -10.96 18.99 -7.15
CA ILE A 157 -9.60 19.48 -6.87
C ILE A 157 -9.24 19.33 -5.39
N TYR A 158 -10.22 19.54 -4.49
CA TYR A 158 -10.04 19.46 -3.04
C TYR A 158 -10.52 18.14 -2.42
N ALA A 159 -10.67 17.06 -3.22
CA ALA A 159 -11.05 15.77 -2.67
C ALA A 159 -10.07 15.30 -1.58
N THR A 160 -10.62 14.76 -0.50
CA THR A 160 -9.86 14.26 0.65
C THR A 160 -10.10 12.78 0.85
N TYR A 161 -9.24 12.14 1.62
CA TYR A 161 -9.36 10.73 1.98
C TYR A 161 -9.74 10.60 3.45
N ASN A 162 -10.65 9.67 3.71
CA ASN A 162 -10.95 9.16 5.04
C ASN A 162 -10.38 7.75 5.14
N ILE A 163 -9.47 7.55 6.07
CA ILE A 163 -8.74 6.30 6.31
C ILE A 163 -9.27 5.69 7.61
N THR A 164 -9.75 4.47 7.52
CA THR A 164 -10.12 3.65 8.68
C THR A 164 -9.13 2.51 8.80
N TYR A 165 -8.54 2.32 9.97
CA TYR A 165 -7.58 1.24 10.19
C TYR A 165 -7.76 0.58 11.56
N TRP A 166 -7.43 -0.70 11.64
CA TRP A 166 -7.56 -1.50 12.87
C TRP A 166 -6.52 -2.62 12.91
N LYS A 167 -6.23 -3.13 14.11
CA LYS A 167 -5.49 -4.38 14.25
C LYS A 167 -6.36 -5.52 13.74
N HIS A 168 -5.81 -6.42 12.94
CA HIS A 168 -6.56 -7.53 12.36
C HIS A 168 -7.31 -8.38 13.41
N SER A 169 -6.76 -8.50 14.62
CA SER A 169 -7.36 -9.21 15.75
C SER A 169 -8.42 -8.43 16.53
N GLN A 170 -8.56 -7.12 16.31
CA GLN A 170 -9.43 -6.22 17.07
C GLN A 170 -10.18 -5.24 16.13
N PRO A 171 -11.04 -5.75 15.22
CA PRO A 171 -11.81 -4.91 14.30
C PRO A 171 -12.72 -3.91 14.99
N GLU A 172 -13.18 -4.21 16.20
CA GLU A 172 -13.99 -3.31 17.04
C GLU A 172 -13.24 -2.07 17.51
N LYS A 173 -11.89 -2.08 17.46
CA LYS A 173 -11.03 -0.95 17.83
C LYS A 173 -10.52 -0.18 16.62
N ALA A 174 -11.40 0.03 15.63
CA ALA A 174 -11.08 0.82 14.47
C ALA A 174 -10.80 2.28 14.83
N ARG A 175 -9.76 2.83 14.21
CA ARG A 175 -9.37 4.23 14.28
C ARG A 175 -9.68 4.89 12.96
N HIS A 176 -10.15 6.14 13.01
CA HIS A 176 -10.55 6.91 11.84
C HIS A 176 -9.71 8.18 11.75
N ILE A 177 -9.18 8.45 10.55
CA ILE A 177 -8.46 9.67 10.21
C ILE A 177 -9.16 10.26 8.99
N SER A 178 -9.62 11.50 9.11
CA SER A 178 -10.41 12.16 8.06
C SER A 178 -9.69 13.35 7.46
N ASN A 179 -10.14 13.78 6.29
CA ASN A 179 -9.65 14.98 5.60
C ASN A 179 -8.17 14.94 5.18
N ILE A 180 -7.64 13.74 4.89
CA ILE A 180 -6.26 13.59 4.41
C ILE A 180 -6.16 14.07 2.96
N LYS A 181 -5.24 15.00 2.70
CA LYS A 181 -4.94 15.52 1.35
C LYS A 181 -3.65 14.94 0.77
N GLN A 182 -2.74 14.49 1.63
CA GLN A 182 -1.44 13.96 1.24
C GLN A 182 -1.58 12.51 0.77
N ASN A 183 -0.82 12.16 -0.26
CA ASN A 183 -0.75 10.81 -0.82
C ASN A 183 0.65 10.63 -1.44
N PRO A 184 1.47 9.67 -0.98
CA PRO A 184 1.17 8.68 0.05
C PRO A 184 0.98 9.30 1.45
N PHE A 185 0.32 8.55 2.35
CA PHE A 185 0.07 8.93 3.75
C PHE A 185 0.65 7.87 4.68
N VAL A 186 1.36 8.28 5.74
CA VAL A 186 2.02 7.34 6.66
C VAL A 186 1.22 7.19 7.96
N LEU A 187 0.87 5.95 8.30
CA LEU A 187 0.36 5.56 9.61
C LEU A 187 1.55 5.32 10.54
N ASN A 188 1.67 6.15 11.57
CA ASN A 188 2.70 6.06 12.61
C ASN A 188 2.14 5.45 13.91
N ASP A 189 3.03 5.26 14.89
CA ASP A 189 2.69 4.79 16.24
C ASP A 189 1.90 3.47 16.25
N LEU A 190 2.31 2.54 15.39
CA LEU A 190 1.74 1.20 15.32
C LEU A 190 2.57 0.23 16.17
N ASP A 191 1.95 -0.84 16.66
CA ASP A 191 2.67 -1.88 17.36
C ASP A 191 3.57 -2.64 16.37
N PRO A 192 4.81 -3.00 16.73
CA PRO A 192 5.66 -3.86 15.90
C PRO A 192 5.06 -5.26 15.77
N TRP A 193 5.43 -5.98 14.71
CA TRP A 193 4.99 -7.37 14.43
C TRP A 193 3.46 -7.57 14.38
N THR A 194 2.71 -6.50 14.18
CA THR A 194 1.25 -6.50 14.27
C THR A 194 0.65 -6.30 12.90
N LYS A 195 -0.35 -7.14 12.57
CA LYS A 195 -1.08 -7.03 11.31
C LYS A 195 -2.18 -5.99 11.43
N TYR A 196 -2.12 -4.95 10.61
CA TYR A 196 -3.13 -3.91 10.50
C TYR A 196 -3.90 -4.05 9.20
N CYS A 197 -5.17 -3.70 9.21
CA CYS A 197 -6.03 -3.63 8.04
C CYS A 197 -6.49 -2.19 7.85
N VAL A 198 -6.56 -1.76 6.60
CA VAL A 198 -6.88 -0.38 6.20
C VAL A 198 -7.99 -0.40 5.15
N GLN A 199 -8.91 0.55 5.29
CA GLN A 199 -9.97 0.84 4.32
C GLN A 199 -10.06 2.35 4.10
N VAL A 200 -10.21 2.77 2.84
CA VAL A 200 -10.16 4.17 2.43
C VAL A 200 -11.45 4.57 1.70
N GLN A 201 -11.94 5.76 1.98
CA GLN A 201 -13.01 6.43 1.24
C GLN A 201 -12.57 7.81 0.78
N ILE A 202 -13.13 8.28 -0.33
CA ILE A 202 -12.90 9.64 -0.86
C ILE A 202 -14.10 10.50 -0.47
N ASN A 203 -13.82 11.67 0.08
CA ASN A 203 -14.79 12.72 0.35
C ASN A 203 -14.54 13.91 -0.58
N THR A 204 -15.62 14.56 -1.00
CA THR A 204 -15.55 15.74 -1.87
C THR A 204 -16.45 16.84 -1.32
N GLU A 205 -16.21 18.09 -1.73
CA GLU A 205 -17.04 19.22 -1.31
C GLU A 205 -18.34 19.32 -2.12
N ARG A 206 -18.32 18.90 -3.39
CA ARG A 206 -19.45 19.06 -4.31
C ARG A 206 -20.42 17.87 -4.30
N ASN A 207 -19.88 16.66 -4.24
CA ASN A 207 -20.68 15.45 -4.11
C ASN A 207 -20.82 15.12 -2.61
N PRO A 208 -22.04 15.21 -2.05
CA PRO A 208 -22.27 15.00 -0.63
C PRO A 208 -22.12 13.53 -0.23
N ILE A 209 -22.18 12.59 -1.19
CA ILE A 209 -22.06 11.16 -0.94
C ILE A 209 -20.58 10.76 -1.07
N PRO A 210 -19.97 10.21 -0.01
CA PRO A 210 -18.61 9.68 -0.10
C PRO A 210 -18.49 8.58 -1.16
N SER A 211 -17.27 8.33 -1.64
CA SER A 211 -17.04 7.21 -2.53
C SER A 211 -17.39 5.88 -1.88
N LYS A 212 -17.60 4.87 -2.73
CA LYS A 212 -17.55 3.48 -2.25
C LYS A 212 -16.24 3.24 -1.50
N PRO A 213 -16.27 2.49 -0.38
CA PRO A 213 -15.06 2.16 0.35
C PRO A 213 -14.15 1.27 -0.49
N SER A 214 -12.83 1.41 -0.31
CA SER A 214 -11.85 0.50 -0.87
C SER A 214 -12.09 -0.93 -0.36
N GLY A 215 -11.50 -1.90 -1.06
CA GLY A 215 -11.24 -3.20 -0.45
C GLY A 215 -10.43 -3.03 0.84
N ILE A 216 -10.58 -3.98 1.76
CA ILE A 216 -9.77 -4.03 2.98
C ILE A 216 -8.43 -4.62 2.60
N VAL A 217 -7.36 -3.85 2.79
CA VAL A 217 -5.98 -4.30 2.54
C VAL A 217 -5.29 -4.38 3.88
N CYS A 218 -4.52 -5.44 4.12
CA CYS A 218 -3.84 -5.63 5.40
C CYS A 218 -2.35 -5.84 5.20
N GLU A 219 -1.55 -5.27 6.09
CA GLU A 219 -0.09 -5.35 6.10
C GLU A 219 0.41 -5.60 7.52
N ARG A 220 1.56 -6.27 7.65
CA ARG A 220 2.19 -6.54 8.95
C ARG A 220 3.36 -5.60 9.17
N THR A 221 3.36 -4.88 10.28
CA THR A 221 4.51 -4.07 10.72
C THR A 221 5.70 -4.96 11.04
N THR A 222 6.92 -4.45 10.84
CA THR A 222 8.18 -5.15 11.15
C THR A 222 8.79 -4.60 12.44
N ASN A 223 9.98 -5.05 12.82
CA ASN A 223 10.74 -4.37 13.87
C ASN A 223 11.05 -2.94 13.41
N GLU A 224 10.96 -1.98 14.32
CA GLU A 224 11.78 -0.78 14.17
C GLU A 224 13.22 -1.30 14.01
N GLU A 225 13.89 -0.93 12.93
CA GLU A 225 15.34 -1.09 12.89
C GLU A 225 15.84 -0.45 14.19
N GLU A 226 16.47 -1.25 15.06
CA GLU A 226 17.04 -0.71 16.30
C GLU A 226 17.79 0.54 15.90
N ALA A 227 17.41 1.69 16.47
CA ALA A 227 17.87 2.97 15.96
C ALA A 227 19.38 2.90 15.68
N ASP A 228 19.82 3.23 14.47
CA ASP A 228 21.19 2.96 13.95
C ASP A 228 22.34 3.34 14.93
N TRP A 229 22.08 4.21 15.90
CA TRP A 229 23.02 4.59 16.95
C TRP A 229 23.23 3.53 18.04
N VAL A 230 22.34 2.54 18.21
CA VAL A 230 22.43 1.52 19.26
C VAL A 230 23.68 0.63 19.07
N PRO A 231 23.95 0.07 17.88
CA PRO A 231 25.23 -0.62 17.62
C PRO A 231 26.45 0.28 17.81
N ALA A 232 26.35 1.55 17.40
CA ALA A 232 27.44 2.52 17.53
C ALA A 232 27.74 2.83 19.01
N LEU A 233 26.71 2.96 19.86
CA LEU A 233 26.88 3.20 21.29
C LEU A 233 27.47 1.98 22.00
N VAL A 234 27.03 0.78 21.68
CA VAL A 234 27.57 -0.48 22.25
C VAL A 234 29.04 -0.63 21.88
N SER A 235 29.40 -0.34 20.62
CA SER A 235 30.79 -0.35 20.15
C SER A 235 31.66 0.68 20.89
N LEU A 236 31.15 1.90 21.09
CA LEU A 236 31.84 2.95 21.85
C LEU A 236 32.11 2.50 23.29
N ILE A 237 31.11 1.96 23.99
CA ILE A 237 31.23 1.46 25.36
C ILE A 237 32.29 0.35 25.43
N PHE A 238 32.27 -0.59 24.49
CA PHE A 238 33.23 -1.69 24.43
C PHE A 238 34.67 -1.18 24.21
N SER A 239 34.87 -0.20 23.32
CA SER A 239 36.18 0.41 23.07
C SER A 239 36.76 1.13 24.29
N VAL A 240 35.93 1.87 25.03
CA VAL A 240 36.32 2.55 26.27
C VAL A 240 36.68 1.54 27.36
N ALA A 241 35.89 0.48 27.51
CA ALA A 241 36.17 -0.59 28.46
C ALA A 241 37.49 -1.31 28.14
N ALA A 242 37.74 -1.64 26.87
CA ALA A 242 38.98 -2.26 26.42
C ALA A 242 40.20 -1.36 26.70
N MET A 243 40.10 -0.06 26.40
CA MET A 243 41.14 0.93 26.73
C MET A 243 41.42 0.99 28.23
N ALA A 244 40.38 1.02 29.06
CA ALA A 244 40.54 1.03 30.52
C ALA A 244 41.25 -0.26 31.01
N LEU A 245 40.88 -1.43 30.50
CA LEU A 245 41.53 -2.70 30.83
C LEU A 245 43.01 -2.72 30.43
N VAL A 246 43.36 -2.18 29.26
CA VAL A 246 44.76 -2.05 28.83
C VAL A 246 45.54 -1.13 29.77
N VAL A 247 44.99 0.04 30.13
CA VAL A 247 45.64 0.96 31.07
C VAL A 247 45.86 0.29 32.43
N ILE A 248 44.84 -0.39 32.95
CA ILE A 248 44.93 -1.18 34.18
C ILE A 248 46.05 -2.21 34.06
N ALA A 249 46.06 -3.03 33.01
CA ALA A 249 47.09 -4.05 32.81
C ALA A 249 48.51 -3.47 32.74
N VAL A 250 48.70 -2.32 32.09
CA VAL A 250 50.00 -1.62 32.02
C VAL A 250 50.43 -1.10 33.40
N VAL A 251 49.52 -0.48 34.15
CA VAL A 251 49.79 0.02 35.50
C VAL A 251 50.13 -1.14 36.46
N TYR A 252 49.34 -2.23 36.42
CA TYR A 252 49.60 -3.41 37.23
C TYR A 252 50.88 -4.13 36.82
N ARG A 253 51.23 -4.23 35.52
CA ARG A 253 52.55 -4.73 35.08
C ARG A 253 53.70 -3.90 35.65
N LYS A 254 53.58 -2.57 35.63
CA LYS A 254 54.59 -1.66 36.20
C LYS A 254 54.72 -1.84 37.72
N SER A 255 53.59 -2.03 38.41
CA SER A 255 53.56 -2.28 39.86
C SER A 255 54.16 -3.64 40.23
N ILE A 256 53.74 -4.71 39.54
CA ILE A 256 54.23 -6.09 39.73
C ILE A 256 55.73 -6.18 39.41
N SER A 257 56.21 -5.50 38.35
CA SER A 257 57.64 -5.41 38.04
C SER A 257 58.46 -4.72 39.13
N ASN A 258 57.90 -3.73 39.82
CA ASN A 258 58.58 -3.05 40.93
C ASN A 258 58.61 -3.90 42.20
N ILE A 259 57.64 -4.81 42.37
CA ILE A 259 57.55 -5.71 43.53
C ILE A 259 58.42 -6.96 43.36
N LEU A 260 58.48 -7.55 42.15
CA LEU A 260 59.28 -8.76 41.87
C LEU A 260 60.79 -8.51 41.69
N CYS A 261 61.18 -7.29 41.33
CA CYS A 261 62.59 -6.88 41.20
C CYS A 261 62.81 -5.48 41.79
N PRO A 262 63.03 -5.33 43.10
CA PRO A 262 63.44 -4.04 43.67
C PRO A 262 64.77 -3.61 43.05
N LYS A 263 64.86 -2.35 42.61
CA LYS A 263 66.05 -1.77 41.94
C LYS A 263 67.16 -1.35 42.90
N ASP A 264 67.28 -2.00 44.06
CA ASP A 264 68.32 -1.68 45.04
C ASP A 264 69.50 -2.63 44.89
N ALA A 265 70.68 -2.06 44.68
CA ALA A 265 71.93 -2.79 44.63
C ALA A 265 72.15 -3.53 45.96
N LEU A 266 72.37 -4.84 45.87
CA LEU A 266 72.68 -5.71 47.00
C LEU A 266 73.84 -5.11 47.82
N PRO A 267 73.68 -4.85 49.13
CA PRO A 267 74.75 -4.30 49.96
C PRO A 267 75.95 -5.28 49.99
N GLN A 268 77.17 -4.75 49.85
CA GLN A 268 78.38 -5.54 49.59
C GLN A 268 78.70 -6.63 50.63
N HIS A 269 78.18 -6.53 51.86
CA HIS A 269 78.46 -7.50 52.92
C HIS A 269 77.84 -8.90 52.67
N PHE A 270 76.80 -9.01 51.84
CA PHE A 270 76.20 -10.32 51.51
C PHE A 270 76.98 -11.10 50.44
N LYS A 271 77.83 -10.43 49.64
CA LYS A 271 78.62 -11.10 48.60
C LYS A 271 79.75 -11.96 49.17
N GLU A 272 80.22 -11.62 50.37
CA GLU A 272 81.36 -12.28 51.01
C GLU A 272 80.96 -13.55 51.77
N TYR A 273 79.70 -13.65 52.21
CA TYR A 273 79.17 -14.84 52.91
C TYR A 273 78.72 -15.98 51.98
N LEU A 274 78.41 -15.69 50.72
CA LEU A 274 77.90 -16.70 49.77
C LEU A 274 78.98 -17.41 48.95
N LEU A 275 80.25 -16.96 49.03
CA LEU A 275 81.36 -17.50 48.26
C LEU A 275 82.38 -18.32 49.09
N THR A 276 82.12 -18.57 50.37
CA THR A 276 82.95 -19.46 51.20
C THR A 276 82.43 -20.91 51.15
N PRO A 277 83.25 -21.88 50.70
CA PRO A 277 82.84 -23.28 50.66
C PRO A 277 82.93 -23.89 52.05
N HIS A 278 81.83 -23.91 52.80
CA HIS A 278 81.74 -24.74 54.00
C HIS A 278 81.31 -26.16 53.64
N LYS A 279 82.29 -27.06 53.77
CA LYS A 279 82.16 -28.51 53.69
C LYS A 279 81.24 -29.00 54.81
N VAL A 280 80.04 -29.46 54.46
CA VAL A 280 79.19 -30.25 55.35
C VAL A 280 78.95 -31.60 54.68
N SER A 281 79.66 -32.59 55.17
CA SER A 281 79.33 -34.00 55.04
C SER A 281 78.03 -34.27 55.80
N ILE A 282 77.14 -35.13 55.28
CA ILE A 282 76.74 -36.40 55.92
C ILE A 282 75.54 -37.04 55.20
N ILE A 283 75.77 -38.32 54.85
CA ILE A 283 74.88 -39.49 54.72
C ILE A 283 73.93 -39.60 53.51
N THR A 284 74.39 -40.49 52.62
CA THR A 284 73.65 -41.36 51.71
C THR A 284 72.56 -42.17 52.42
N ASP A 285 71.36 -42.21 51.87
CA ASP A 285 70.60 -43.47 51.80
C ASP A 285 70.04 -43.62 50.37
N ASP A 286 70.30 -44.79 49.81
CA ASP A 286 69.95 -45.22 48.46
C ASP A 286 68.47 -45.62 48.40
N THR A 287 67.74 -45.18 47.37
CA THR A 287 67.18 -46.14 46.39
C THR A 287 66.69 -45.45 45.12
N SER A 288 66.83 -46.21 44.04
CA SER A 288 66.88 -45.88 42.61
C SER A 288 65.54 -45.62 41.91
N GLU A 289 65.65 -44.76 40.88
CA GLU A 289 65.01 -44.78 39.53
C GLU A 289 63.47 -44.86 39.43
N ASP A 290 62.77 -44.08 38.61
CA ASP A 290 63.04 -43.78 37.19
C ASP A 290 62.12 -42.62 36.69
N GLY A 291 62.52 -41.90 35.65
CA GLY A 291 61.56 -41.28 34.72
C GLY A 291 61.34 -39.76 34.67
N SER A 292 62.34 -39.02 34.17
CA SER A 292 62.26 -37.75 33.41
C SER A 292 61.91 -36.41 34.11
N PRO A 293 62.65 -35.30 33.85
CA PRO A 293 62.52 -34.06 34.61
C PRO A 293 61.51 -33.09 34.00
N LEU A 294 60.64 -32.52 34.85
CA LEU A 294 59.99 -31.23 34.60
C LEU A 294 61.07 -30.19 34.28
N GLU A 295 60.97 -29.54 33.11
CA GLU A 295 61.68 -28.28 32.85
C GLU A 295 61.24 -27.25 33.89
N ALA A 296 62.08 -27.05 34.90
CA ALA A 296 62.00 -25.86 35.73
C ALA A 296 62.41 -24.67 34.85
N THR A 297 61.42 -23.94 34.32
CA THR A 297 61.61 -22.69 33.58
C THR A 297 62.31 -21.68 34.49
N LYS A 298 63.64 -21.68 34.42
CA LYS A 298 64.50 -20.72 35.09
C LYS A 298 64.32 -19.39 34.38
N MET A 299 63.41 -18.56 34.91
CA MET A 299 63.15 -17.22 34.37
C MET A 299 64.37 -16.34 34.61
N THR A 300 65.29 -16.37 33.64
CA THR A 300 66.47 -15.52 33.61
C THR A 300 66.02 -14.17 33.09
N CYS A 301 66.21 -13.12 33.88
CA CYS A 301 65.86 -11.76 33.51
C CYS A 301 66.90 -11.25 32.49
N SER A 302 66.74 -11.63 31.22
CA SER A 302 67.51 -11.04 30.12
C SER A 302 66.92 -9.68 29.78
N LYS A 303 67.77 -8.66 29.77
CA LYS A 303 67.46 -7.43 29.04
C LYS A 303 67.46 -7.75 27.54
N GLN A 304 66.54 -7.12 26.83
CA GLN A 304 66.43 -7.05 25.37
C GLN A 304 65.72 -8.23 24.70
N LEU A 305 64.46 -7.98 24.29
CA LEU A 305 63.77 -8.75 23.27
C LEU A 305 63.61 -7.81 22.07
N ASP A 306 64.52 -7.88 21.11
CA ASP A 306 64.33 -7.30 19.78
C ASP A 306 63.37 -8.21 19.01
N VAL A 307 62.22 -7.67 18.59
CA VAL A 307 61.29 -8.37 17.71
C VAL A 307 61.74 -8.12 16.27
N THR A 308 62.40 -9.12 15.68
CA THR A 308 62.73 -9.13 14.24
C THR A 308 61.50 -9.59 13.45
N VAL A 309 60.96 -8.73 12.59
CA VAL A 309 59.91 -9.09 11.62
C VAL A 309 60.59 -9.73 10.42
N PHE A 310 60.34 -11.03 10.19
CA PHE A 310 60.70 -11.71 8.95
C PHE A 310 59.68 -11.36 7.86
N VAL A 311 60.14 -10.67 6.81
CA VAL A 311 59.45 -10.54 5.52
C VAL A 311 60.04 -11.62 4.61
N ASP A 312 59.27 -12.67 4.31
CA ASP A 312 59.67 -13.68 3.34
C ASP A 312 59.55 -13.09 1.93
N GLY A 313 60.67 -13.09 1.22
CA GLY A 313 60.80 -12.60 -0.14
C GLY A 313 60.49 -13.71 -1.15
N ARG A 314 59.75 -13.35 -2.18
CA ARG A 314 59.91 -14.02 -3.48
C ARG A 314 59.85 -13.00 -4.61
N THR A 315 61.03 -12.53 -4.98
CA THR A 315 61.31 -11.96 -6.30
C THR A 315 61.22 -13.06 -7.36
N ARG A 316 60.49 -12.77 -8.44
CA ARG A 316 60.86 -13.25 -9.77
C ARG A 316 60.75 -12.06 -10.72
N ASP A 317 61.90 -11.64 -11.23
CA ASP A 317 62.01 -10.81 -12.42
C ASP A 317 61.40 -11.55 -13.61
N LEU A 318 60.67 -10.82 -14.45
CA LEU A 318 60.63 -11.02 -15.89
C LEU A 318 60.31 -9.66 -16.53
N THR A 319 61.28 -9.20 -17.31
CA THR A 319 61.35 -7.97 -18.09
C THR A 319 60.40 -7.93 -19.29
N ALA A 320 59.96 -6.70 -19.55
CA ALA A 320 59.88 -6.00 -20.83
C ALA A 320 58.68 -6.20 -21.80
N SER A 321 58.30 -5.02 -22.33
CA SER A 321 57.64 -4.69 -23.61
C SER A 321 56.14 -5.00 -23.71
N GLU A 322 55.29 -4.21 -24.35
CA GLU A 322 55.40 -2.98 -25.14
C GLU A 322 53.97 -2.42 -25.31
N GLU A 323 53.89 -1.11 -25.57
CA GLU A 323 52.91 -0.40 -26.38
C GLU A 323 51.38 -0.48 -26.15
N GLN A 324 50.86 0.77 -26.10
CA GLN A 324 49.57 1.30 -26.56
C GLN A 324 48.45 1.49 -25.54
#